data_AF-A0AA43I4D6-F1
#
_entry.id   AF-A0AA43I4D6-F1
#
_cell.length_a   1.000
_cell.length_b   1.000
_cell.length_c   1.000
_cell.angle_alpha   90.00
_cell.angle_beta   90.00
_cell.angle_gamma   90.00
#
_symmetry.space_group_name_H-M   'P 1'
#
loop_
_entity.id
_entity.type
_entity.pdbx_description
1 polymer ?
#
loop_
_entity_poly.entity_id
_entity_poly.type
_entity_poly.pdbx_seq_one_letter_code
_entity_poly.pdbx_strand_id
1 'polypeptide(L)'
;MEKFGNKPQEAFRDVQKGDSIIKWYDDEGLIRPIRSVRCHTGLSAVVPVKKDEEGRDIGFVKPGNNHHIAIYIDSTGKRLEHACTFWHAVERKKYNLPVVIKNTNDVWDIILSQSEGTYPESFLEKLPPANMTLEMSLQQNEMIILGADKQLVDEMLSNKDYAKLSEYLYVVWSLSNSDYWFRHHLETKNSELKSVESAKEAKRYYRSNSVAFFMALAPLKVKINHIGEIVAIGNQ
;
A
#
# COMPACT_ATOMS: atom_id res chain seq x y z
N MET A 1 16.78 -17.36 -30.59
CA MET A 1 17.87 -17.00 -29.66
C MET A 1 19.22 -17.46 -30.19
N GLU A 2 19.39 -18.74 -30.57
CA GLU A 2 20.66 -19.25 -31.14
C GLU A 2 21.10 -18.53 -32.41
N LYS A 3 20.16 -18.25 -33.35
CA LYS A 3 20.42 -17.45 -34.55
C LYS A 3 20.96 -16.03 -34.28
N PHE A 4 20.76 -15.51 -33.07
CA PHE A 4 21.20 -14.17 -32.65
C PHE A 4 22.24 -14.25 -31.51
N GLY A 5 23.00 -15.34 -31.42
CA GLY A 5 24.09 -15.48 -30.44
C GLY A 5 23.63 -15.38 -28.98
N ASN A 6 22.40 -15.82 -28.68
CA ASN A 6 21.75 -15.70 -27.37
C ASN A 6 21.63 -14.27 -26.83
N LYS A 7 21.68 -13.25 -27.70
CA LYS A 7 21.46 -11.86 -27.31
C LYS A 7 19.99 -11.47 -27.52
N PRO A 8 19.19 -11.36 -26.44
CA PRO A 8 17.76 -11.11 -26.58
C PRO A 8 17.48 -9.73 -27.19
N GLN A 9 18.23 -8.69 -26.81
CA GLN A 9 18.01 -7.33 -27.31
C GLN A 9 18.20 -7.21 -28.83
N GLU A 10 19.15 -7.94 -29.42
CA GLU A 10 19.37 -7.97 -30.87
C GLU A 10 18.22 -8.71 -31.58
N ALA A 11 17.71 -9.81 -31.00
CA ALA A 11 16.59 -10.58 -31.54
C ALA A 11 15.24 -9.82 -31.58
N PHE A 12 15.09 -8.74 -30.80
CA PHE A 12 13.87 -7.92 -30.77
C PHE A 12 13.97 -6.60 -31.56
N ARG A 13 15.14 -6.21 -32.08
CA ARG A 13 15.31 -4.95 -32.85
C ARG A 13 14.64 -4.98 -34.22
N ASP A 14 14.43 -6.16 -34.80
CA ASP A 14 13.91 -6.32 -36.15
C ASP A 14 12.38 -6.35 -36.24
N VAL A 15 11.64 -6.03 -35.16
CA VAL A 15 10.19 -6.28 -35.08
C VAL A 15 9.34 -5.08 -35.57
N GLN A 16 9.90 -3.87 -35.62
CA GLN A 16 9.20 -2.68 -36.14
C GLN A 16 10.13 -1.81 -36.99
N LYS A 17 9.79 -1.66 -38.29
CA LYS A 17 10.30 -0.59 -39.15
C LYS A 17 9.12 0.22 -39.67
N GLY A 18 8.94 1.44 -39.15
CA GLY A 18 7.80 2.30 -39.50
C GLY A 18 6.45 1.65 -39.18
N ASP A 19 5.47 1.74 -40.08
CA ASP A 19 4.13 1.13 -39.92
C ASP A 19 4.08 -0.39 -40.16
N SER A 20 5.21 -1.02 -40.48
CA SER A 20 5.29 -2.45 -40.80
C SER A 20 5.81 -3.26 -39.61
N ILE A 21 4.96 -4.10 -39.04
CA ILE A 21 5.36 -5.13 -38.05
C ILE A 21 5.94 -6.31 -38.84
N ILE A 22 7.22 -6.60 -38.68
CA ILE A 22 7.84 -7.77 -39.30
C ILE A 22 7.31 -9.01 -38.60
N LYS A 23 6.77 -9.96 -39.40
CA LYS A 23 6.27 -11.24 -38.91
C LYS A 23 7.41 -11.98 -38.23
N TRP A 24 7.20 -12.39 -36.98
CA TRP A 24 8.04 -13.42 -36.39
C TRP A 24 7.88 -14.70 -37.23
N TYR A 25 9.00 -15.22 -37.76
CA TYR A 25 9.12 -16.44 -38.57
C TYR A 25 8.52 -16.36 -39.98
N ASP A 26 9.27 -15.77 -40.93
CA ASP A 26 8.93 -15.82 -42.36
C ASP A 26 9.20 -17.21 -42.99
N ASP A 27 10.11 -18.00 -42.40
CA ASP A 27 10.50 -19.33 -42.89
C ASP A 27 9.46 -20.45 -42.63
N GLU A 28 8.37 -20.19 -41.89
CA GLU A 28 7.40 -21.23 -41.49
C GLU A 28 5.99 -21.05 -42.09
N GLY A 29 5.80 -20.14 -43.04
CA GLY A 29 4.51 -19.99 -43.73
C GLY A 29 3.35 -19.51 -42.83
N LEU A 30 3.65 -18.84 -41.71
CA LEU A 30 2.64 -18.36 -40.76
C LEU A 30 1.80 -17.22 -41.35
N ILE A 31 0.50 -17.49 -41.50
CA ILE A 31 -0.48 -16.57 -42.10
C ILE A 31 -0.69 -15.31 -41.23
N ARG A 32 -0.43 -15.38 -39.91
CA ARG A 32 -0.71 -14.30 -38.94
C ARG A 32 0.53 -13.94 -38.11
N PRO A 33 0.82 -12.64 -37.90
CA PRO A 33 1.94 -12.21 -37.07
C PRO A 33 1.67 -12.46 -35.58
N ILE A 34 2.70 -12.90 -34.86
CA ILE A 34 2.68 -12.99 -33.38
C ILE A 34 2.92 -11.58 -32.81
N ARG A 35 1.96 -11.06 -32.04
CA ARG A 35 2.06 -9.73 -31.40
C ARG A 35 2.50 -9.79 -29.93
N SER A 36 2.25 -10.91 -29.27
CA SER A 36 2.63 -11.13 -27.87
C SER A 36 2.78 -12.63 -27.60
N VAL A 37 3.66 -12.96 -26.66
CA VAL A 37 3.86 -14.31 -26.15
C VAL A 37 3.55 -14.29 -24.66
N ARG A 38 2.80 -15.28 -24.18
CA ARG A 38 2.51 -15.43 -22.75
C ARG A 38 3.57 -16.36 -22.14
N CYS A 39 4.29 -15.87 -21.14
CA CYS A 39 5.27 -16.64 -20.40
C CYS A 39 4.69 -17.09 -19.05
N HIS A 40 5.13 -18.25 -18.57
CA HIS A 40 4.81 -18.70 -17.22
C HIS A 40 5.44 -17.76 -16.19
N THR A 41 4.68 -17.35 -15.19
CA THR A 41 5.15 -16.51 -14.10
C THR A 41 5.44 -17.39 -12.88
N GLY A 42 6.56 -17.18 -12.17
CA GLY A 42 6.87 -17.85 -10.90
C GLY A 42 6.08 -17.32 -9.70
N LEU A 43 4.85 -16.82 -9.90
CA LEU A 43 4.00 -16.28 -8.85
C LEU A 43 3.33 -17.43 -8.09
N SER A 44 3.53 -17.51 -6.77
CA SER A 44 3.01 -18.58 -5.93
C SER A 44 1.78 -18.18 -5.09
N ALA A 45 1.63 -16.90 -4.77
CA ALA A 45 0.55 -16.39 -3.93
C ALA A 45 -0.46 -15.57 -4.73
N VAL A 46 -1.23 -16.23 -5.60
CA VAL A 46 -2.28 -15.60 -6.42
C VAL A 46 -3.66 -16.14 -6.04
N VAL A 47 -4.68 -15.29 -6.16
CA VAL A 47 -6.07 -15.64 -5.89
C VAL A 47 -6.84 -15.62 -7.22
N PRO A 48 -7.62 -16.68 -7.55
CA PRO A 48 -8.43 -16.69 -8.75
C PRO A 48 -9.62 -15.73 -8.62
N VAL A 49 -9.86 -14.94 -9.66
CA VAL A 49 -10.95 -13.95 -9.74
C VAL A 49 -11.93 -14.22 -10.88
N LYS A 50 -11.55 -15.10 -11.82
CA LYS A 50 -12.37 -15.42 -12.99
C LYS A 50 -12.26 -16.91 -13.32
N LYS A 51 -13.40 -17.54 -13.56
CA LYS A 51 -13.52 -18.92 -14.03
C LYS A 51 -14.08 -18.96 -15.45
N ASP A 52 -13.73 -19.99 -16.21
CA ASP A 52 -14.38 -20.30 -17.49
C ASP A 52 -15.69 -21.10 -17.29
N GLU A 53 -16.35 -21.47 -18.39
CA GLU A 53 -17.60 -22.25 -18.38
C GLU A 53 -17.43 -23.66 -17.78
N GLU A 54 -16.21 -24.19 -17.81
CA GLU A 54 -15.84 -25.49 -17.24
C GLU A 54 -15.39 -25.38 -15.76
N GLY A 55 -15.43 -24.16 -15.18
CA GLY A 55 -15.07 -23.91 -13.79
C GLY A 55 -13.57 -23.80 -13.51
N ARG A 56 -12.72 -23.74 -14.54
CA ARG A 56 -11.26 -23.58 -14.41
C ARG A 56 -10.91 -22.11 -14.18
N ASP A 57 -9.94 -21.89 -13.31
CA ASP A 57 -9.44 -20.55 -12.99
C ASP A 57 -8.63 -19.98 -14.16
N ILE A 58 -9.16 -18.93 -14.81
CA ILE A 58 -8.55 -18.28 -16.00
C ILE A 58 -8.04 -16.87 -15.73
N GLY A 59 -8.33 -16.32 -14.55
CA GLY A 59 -7.91 -15.00 -14.14
C GLY A 59 -7.47 -14.99 -12.69
N PHE A 60 -6.35 -14.32 -12.42
CA PHE A 60 -5.69 -14.31 -11.11
C PHE A 60 -5.32 -12.89 -10.71
N VAL A 61 -5.25 -12.63 -9.41
CA VAL A 61 -4.77 -11.38 -8.83
C VAL A 61 -3.71 -11.66 -7.77
N LYS A 62 -2.80 -10.71 -7.58
CA LYS A 62 -1.83 -10.72 -6.48
C LYS A 62 -2.40 -9.92 -5.29
N PRO A 63 -2.76 -10.55 -4.15
CA PRO A 63 -3.40 -9.87 -3.03
C PRO A 63 -2.42 -9.11 -2.13
N GLY A 64 -1.11 -9.26 -2.32
CA GLY A 64 -0.08 -8.85 -1.36
C GLY A 64 0.22 -7.35 -1.24
N ASN A 65 -0.64 -6.46 -1.77
CA ASN A 65 -0.49 -5.03 -1.51
C ASN A 65 -1.25 -4.63 -0.24
N ASN A 66 -0.61 -3.92 0.68
CA ASN A 66 -1.26 -3.42 1.89
C ASN A 66 -2.09 -2.17 1.55
N HIS A 67 -3.34 -2.13 2.00
CA HIS A 67 -4.19 -0.94 1.87
C HIS A 67 -3.85 0.07 2.95
N HIS A 68 -3.83 -0.36 4.20
CA HIS A 68 -3.53 0.49 5.35
C HIS A 68 -2.99 -0.36 6.50
N ILE A 69 -2.32 0.30 7.44
CA ILE A 69 -2.03 -0.24 8.77
C ILE A 69 -2.90 0.52 9.76
N ALA A 70 -3.58 -0.20 10.63
CA ALA A 70 -4.32 0.35 11.75
C ALA A 70 -3.56 0.06 13.06
N ILE A 71 -3.46 1.07 13.91
CA ILE A 71 -2.97 0.93 15.28
C ILE A 71 -4.20 1.03 16.16
N TYR A 72 -4.51 -0.08 16.82
CA TYR A 72 -5.61 -0.20 17.77
C TYR A 72 -5.10 -0.09 19.19
N ILE A 73 -5.96 0.36 20.10
CA ILE A 73 -5.72 0.38 21.54
C ILE A 73 -6.84 -0.38 22.25
N ASP A 74 -6.47 -1.19 23.24
CA ASP A 74 -7.42 -1.87 24.11
C ASP A 74 -7.76 -1.01 25.34
N SER A 75 -8.69 -1.50 26.17
CA SER A 75 -9.09 -0.82 27.41
C SER A 75 -7.98 -0.68 28.46
N THR A 76 -6.88 -1.43 28.32
CA THR A 76 -5.71 -1.37 29.20
C THR A 76 -4.65 -0.39 28.73
N GLY A 77 -4.83 0.20 27.54
CA GLY A 77 -3.88 1.09 26.90
C GLY A 77 -2.80 0.39 26.07
N LYS A 78 -2.91 -0.93 25.86
CA LYS A 78 -1.97 -1.69 25.03
C LYS A 78 -2.32 -1.51 23.57
N ARG A 79 -1.30 -1.23 22.76
CA ARG A 79 -1.43 -1.03 21.32
C ARG A 79 -1.25 -2.35 20.56
N LEU A 80 -2.09 -2.56 19.55
CA LEU A 80 -1.97 -3.64 18.58
C LEU A 80 -1.89 -3.06 17.16
N GLU A 81 -0.90 -3.53 16.40
CA GLU A 81 -0.83 -3.27 14.96
C GLU A 81 -1.71 -4.26 14.18
N HIS A 82 -2.42 -3.76 13.18
CA HIS A 82 -3.20 -4.56 12.23
C HIS A 82 -2.95 -4.09 10.79
N ALA A 83 -2.31 -4.92 9.97
CA ALA A 83 -2.22 -4.66 8.54
C ALA A 83 -3.44 -5.19 7.77
N CYS A 84 -4.09 -4.31 7.02
CA CYS A 84 -5.17 -4.67 6.12
C CYS A 84 -4.66 -4.68 4.67
N THR A 85 -4.75 -5.83 4.01
CA THR A 85 -4.44 -5.93 2.58
C THR A 85 -5.52 -5.25 1.73
N PHE A 86 -5.17 -4.81 0.53
CA PHE A 86 -6.13 -4.27 -0.43
C PHE A 86 -7.23 -5.26 -0.77
N TRP A 87 -6.87 -6.55 -0.89
CA TRP A 87 -7.84 -7.62 -1.06
C TRP A 87 -8.86 -7.66 0.08
N HIS A 88 -8.38 -7.67 1.33
CA HIS A 88 -9.26 -7.75 2.49
C HIS A 88 -10.09 -6.46 2.67
N ALA A 89 -9.57 -5.29 2.31
CA ALA A 89 -10.33 -4.05 2.26
C ALA A 89 -11.51 -4.12 1.27
N VAL A 90 -11.30 -4.73 0.09
CA VAL A 90 -12.39 -4.97 -0.89
C VAL A 90 -13.40 -5.97 -0.35
N GLU A 91 -12.96 -7.05 0.31
CA GLU A 91 -13.87 -8.01 0.96
C GLU A 91 -14.74 -7.32 2.02
N ARG A 92 -14.16 -6.48 2.88
CA ARG A 92 -14.93 -5.69 3.86
C ARG A 92 -16.02 -4.87 3.17
N LYS A 93 -15.71 -4.17 2.08
CA LYS A 93 -16.72 -3.44 1.29
C LYS A 93 -17.77 -4.34 0.67
N LYS A 94 -17.39 -5.50 0.12
CA LYS A 94 -18.34 -6.49 -0.42
C LYS A 94 -19.36 -6.92 0.63
N TYR A 95 -18.92 -7.03 1.89
CA TYR A 95 -19.74 -7.38 3.03
C TYR A 95 -20.39 -6.19 3.75
N ASN A 96 -20.37 -5.00 3.16
CA ASN A 96 -20.88 -3.75 3.76
C ASN A 96 -20.24 -3.39 5.12
N LEU A 97 -19.03 -3.88 5.39
CA LEU A 97 -18.24 -3.52 6.55
C LEU A 97 -17.35 -2.29 6.24
N PRO A 98 -17.02 -1.48 7.26
CA PRO A 98 -16.10 -0.36 7.07
C PRO A 98 -14.70 -0.86 6.69
N VAL A 99 -14.04 -0.16 5.75
CA VAL A 99 -12.68 -0.50 5.31
C VAL A 99 -11.69 -0.31 6.45
N VAL A 100 -11.71 0.88 7.04
CA VAL A 100 -10.98 1.22 8.26
C VAL A 100 -11.98 1.07 9.41
N ILE A 101 -11.74 0.09 10.28
CA ILE A 101 -12.62 -0.23 11.40
C ILE A 101 -12.25 0.69 12.56
N LYS A 102 -13.20 1.50 13.03
CA LYS A 102 -12.97 2.43 14.15
C LYS A 102 -13.14 1.77 15.51
N ASN A 103 -14.20 0.97 15.66
CA ASN A 103 -14.45 0.14 16.83
C ASN A 103 -14.64 -1.29 16.34
N THR A 104 -13.86 -2.23 16.89
CA THR A 104 -13.94 -3.62 16.45
C THR A 104 -15.20 -4.32 16.93
N ASN A 105 -15.77 -3.89 18.06
CA ASN A 105 -17.01 -4.46 18.59
C ASN A 105 -18.19 -4.24 17.64
N ASP A 106 -18.35 -3.05 17.09
CA ASP A 106 -19.42 -2.75 16.12
C ASP A 106 -19.39 -3.72 14.92
N VAL A 107 -18.19 -4.11 14.47
CA VAL A 107 -18.01 -5.05 13.36
C VAL A 107 -18.32 -6.47 13.78
N TRP A 108 -17.86 -6.89 14.96
CA TRP A 108 -18.15 -8.23 15.49
C TRP A 108 -19.64 -8.40 15.80
N ASP A 109 -20.33 -7.36 16.28
CA ASP A 109 -21.77 -7.37 16.52
C ASP A 109 -22.56 -7.56 15.21
N ILE A 110 -22.16 -6.86 14.14
CA ILE A 110 -22.74 -7.07 12.81
C ILE A 110 -22.54 -8.52 12.37
N ILE A 111 -21.32 -9.06 12.50
CA ILE A 111 -20.99 -10.41 12.06
C ILE A 111 -21.79 -11.46 12.83
N LEU A 112 -21.87 -11.33 14.15
CA LEU A 112 -22.59 -12.25 15.04
C LEU A 112 -24.11 -12.17 14.88
N SER A 113 -24.64 -11.05 14.35
CA SER A 113 -26.06 -10.92 14.06
C SER A 113 -26.53 -11.64 12.78
N GLN A 114 -25.59 -12.04 11.91
CA GLN A 114 -25.91 -12.72 10.65
C GLN A 114 -25.99 -14.24 10.85
N SER A 115 -26.63 -14.93 9.90
CA SER A 115 -26.68 -16.39 9.90
C SER A 115 -25.29 -17.02 9.76
N GLU A 116 -25.10 -18.19 10.37
CA GLU A 116 -23.87 -18.98 10.19
C GLU A 116 -23.58 -19.24 8.70
N GLY A 117 -22.30 -19.20 8.33
CA GLY A 117 -21.86 -19.39 6.94
C GLY A 117 -21.96 -18.14 6.04
N THR A 118 -22.47 -17.01 6.54
CA THR A 118 -22.51 -15.74 5.77
C THR A 118 -21.11 -15.25 5.40
N TYR A 119 -20.15 -15.43 6.31
CA TYR A 119 -18.76 -15.02 6.15
C TYR A 119 -17.85 -16.25 6.11
N PRO A 120 -16.94 -16.36 5.14
CA PRO A 120 -15.97 -17.44 5.11
C PRO A 120 -14.96 -17.28 6.26
N GLU A 121 -14.51 -18.39 6.84
CA GLU A 121 -13.53 -18.40 7.94
C GLU A 121 -12.24 -17.64 7.61
N SER A 122 -11.74 -17.81 6.38
CA SER A 122 -10.55 -17.12 5.88
C SER A 122 -10.68 -15.59 5.77
N PHE A 123 -11.91 -15.06 5.83
CA PHE A 123 -12.17 -13.62 5.96
C PHE A 123 -12.16 -13.20 7.43
N LEU A 124 -12.80 -14.00 8.30
CA LEU A 124 -12.92 -13.71 9.74
C LEU A 124 -11.56 -13.71 10.45
N GLU A 125 -10.66 -14.64 10.10
CA GLU A 125 -9.30 -14.73 10.65
C GLU A 125 -8.45 -13.47 10.39
N LYS A 126 -8.79 -12.69 9.36
CA LYS A 126 -8.08 -11.46 8.97
C LYS A 126 -8.64 -10.20 9.60
N LEU A 127 -9.72 -10.30 10.38
CA LEU A 127 -10.29 -9.17 11.11
C LEU A 127 -9.46 -8.89 12.38
N PRO A 128 -9.40 -7.62 12.80
CA PRO A 128 -8.81 -7.30 14.09
C PRO A 128 -9.63 -7.92 15.22
N PRO A 129 -9.00 -8.28 16.35
CA PRO A 129 -9.70 -8.86 17.49
C PRO A 129 -10.72 -7.87 18.10
N ALA A 130 -11.70 -8.42 18.81
CA ALA A 130 -12.72 -7.64 19.52
C ALA A 130 -12.11 -6.80 20.66
N ASN A 131 -12.90 -5.86 21.18
CA ASN A 131 -12.60 -4.95 22.28
C ASN A 131 -11.44 -3.98 22.00
N MET A 132 -11.38 -3.46 20.77
CA MET A 132 -10.34 -2.55 20.34
C MET A 132 -10.92 -1.31 19.66
N THR A 133 -10.29 -0.17 19.95
CA THR A 133 -10.61 1.12 19.31
C THR A 133 -9.43 1.60 18.48
N LEU A 134 -9.70 2.15 17.30
CA LEU A 134 -8.68 2.68 16.41
C LEU A 134 -8.07 3.94 17.04
N GLU A 135 -6.75 3.92 17.23
CA GLU A 135 -5.98 5.09 17.64
C GLU A 135 -5.48 5.86 16.41
N MET A 136 -5.01 5.16 15.38
CA MET A 136 -4.53 5.76 14.13
C MET A 136 -4.59 4.78 12.97
N SER A 137 -4.84 5.28 11.76
CA SER A 137 -4.61 4.53 10.51
C SER A 137 -3.54 5.20 9.65
N LEU A 138 -2.71 4.40 8.98
CA LEU A 138 -1.68 4.84 8.05
C LEU A 138 -1.95 4.22 6.68
N GLN A 139 -1.97 5.06 5.65
CA GLN A 139 -2.06 4.64 4.26
C GLN A 139 -0.97 5.31 3.42
N GLN A 140 -0.51 4.63 2.38
CA GLN A 140 0.48 5.18 1.45
C GLN A 140 0.01 6.51 0.86
N ASN A 141 0.94 7.47 0.74
CA ASN A 141 0.75 8.84 0.27
C ASN A 141 -0.01 9.77 1.22
N GLU A 142 -0.38 9.33 2.42
CA GLU A 142 -0.83 10.25 3.46
C GLU A 142 0.33 11.13 3.94
N MET A 143 -0.01 12.36 4.36
CA MET A 143 0.95 13.30 4.93
C MET A 143 0.93 13.16 6.46
N ILE A 144 2.09 13.24 7.07
CA ILE A 144 2.27 13.03 8.50
C ILE A 144 3.40 13.91 9.02
N ILE A 145 3.20 14.50 10.19
CA ILE A 145 4.24 15.19 10.94
C ILE A 145 4.90 14.21 11.88
N LEU A 146 6.23 14.23 11.91
CA LEU A 146 7.05 13.38 12.78
C LEU A 146 8.12 14.23 13.49
N GLY A 147 8.29 14.01 14.79
CA GLY A 147 9.31 14.68 15.59
C GLY A 147 8.93 16.08 16.09
N ALA A 148 7.66 16.46 15.99
CA ALA A 148 7.08 17.66 16.59
C ALA A 148 5.76 17.30 17.27
N ASP A 149 5.60 17.70 18.53
CA ASP A 149 4.36 17.49 19.26
C ASP A 149 3.24 18.42 18.77
N LYS A 150 2.02 18.15 19.22
CA LYS A 150 0.84 18.89 18.78
C LYS A 150 0.90 20.37 19.16
N GLN A 151 1.42 20.70 20.34
CA GLN A 151 1.47 22.09 20.80
C GLN A 151 2.40 22.91 19.90
N LEU A 152 3.58 22.38 19.59
CA LEU A 152 4.54 23.01 18.70
C LEU A 152 3.97 23.17 17.28
N VAL A 153 3.25 22.18 16.78
CA VAL A 153 2.58 22.25 15.47
C VAL A 153 1.48 23.31 15.46
N ASP A 154 0.65 23.38 16.50
CA ASP A 154 -0.42 24.37 16.63
C ASP A 154 0.15 25.80 16.68
N GLU A 155 1.29 26.00 17.34
CA GLU A 155 2.04 27.27 17.34
C GLU A 155 2.56 27.65 15.94
N MET A 156 3.16 26.71 15.21
CA MET A 156 3.64 26.94 13.84
C MET A 156 2.51 27.37 12.91
N LEU A 157 1.34 26.73 13.03
CA LEU A 157 0.16 27.06 12.21
C LEU A 157 -0.42 28.42 12.56
N SER A 158 -0.49 28.75 13.86
CA SER A 158 -0.98 30.05 14.34
C SER A 158 -0.12 31.19 13.82
N ASN A 159 1.20 30.98 13.78
CA ASN A 159 2.17 31.94 13.26
C ASN A 159 2.33 31.89 11.73
N LYS A 160 1.65 30.97 11.04
CA LYS A 160 1.79 30.70 9.59
C LYS A 160 3.24 30.38 9.18
N ASP A 161 3.99 29.73 10.06
CA ASP A 161 5.38 29.33 9.84
C ASP A 161 5.47 27.99 9.08
N TYR A 162 5.07 28.03 7.81
CA TYR A 162 5.08 26.85 6.94
C TYR A 162 6.48 26.34 6.62
N ALA A 163 7.49 27.21 6.67
CA ALA A 163 8.88 26.82 6.45
C ALA A 163 9.35 25.87 7.55
N LYS A 164 9.08 26.22 8.80
CA LYS A 164 9.41 25.36 9.94
C LYS A 164 8.56 24.10 9.99
N LEU A 165 7.26 24.20 9.68
CA LEU A 165 6.39 23.02 9.59
C LEU A 165 6.86 22.01 8.53
N SER A 166 7.34 22.54 7.39
CA SER A 166 7.87 21.74 6.29
C SER A 166 9.02 20.82 6.72
N GLU A 167 9.85 21.23 7.69
CA GLU A 167 10.97 20.41 8.21
C GLU A 167 10.52 19.12 8.90
N TYR A 168 9.28 19.09 9.40
CA TYR A 168 8.71 17.94 10.11
C TYR A 168 7.69 17.18 9.26
N LEU A 169 7.45 17.59 8.01
CA LEU A 169 6.41 17.04 7.17
C LEU A 169 6.93 15.90 6.27
N TYR A 170 6.30 14.75 6.41
CA TYR A 170 6.66 13.53 5.70
C TYR A 170 5.46 12.93 4.97
N VAL A 171 5.75 12.12 3.96
CA VAL A 171 4.78 11.30 3.24
C VAL A 171 4.98 9.85 3.62
N VAL A 172 3.89 9.16 3.95
CA VAL A 172 3.87 7.71 4.17
C VAL A 172 4.25 7.01 2.85
N TRP A 173 5.42 6.38 2.85
CA TRP A 173 6.03 5.85 1.62
C TRP A 173 5.77 4.36 1.41
N SER A 174 6.01 3.53 2.42
CA SER A 174 5.71 2.09 2.39
C SER A 174 5.40 1.56 3.78
N LEU A 175 4.48 0.61 3.84
CA LEU A 175 3.94 0.08 5.09
C LEU A 175 3.91 -1.45 5.06
N SER A 176 4.51 -2.07 6.06
CA SER A 176 4.37 -3.48 6.39
C SER A 176 4.35 -3.67 7.90
N ASN A 177 4.01 -4.87 8.37
CA ASN A 177 3.99 -5.20 9.79
C ASN A 177 5.30 -4.77 10.46
N SER A 178 5.19 -3.83 11.39
CA SER A 178 6.29 -3.28 12.17
C SER A 178 7.43 -2.75 11.30
N ASP A 179 7.15 -2.25 10.10
CA ASP A 179 8.13 -1.53 9.26
C ASP A 179 7.43 -0.42 8.46
N TYR A 180 7.59 0.80 8.95
CA TYR A 180 6.98 2.01 8.42
C TYR A 180 8.05 2.92 7.84
N TRP A 181 7.91 3.26 6.57
CA TRP A 181 8.79 4.18 5.88
C TRP A 181 8.07 5.47 5.57
N PHE A 182 8.71 6.58 5.91
CA PHE A 182 8.24 7.92 5.65
C PHE A 182 9.35 8.65 4.91
N ARG A 183 9.02 9.31 3.80
CA ARG A 183 9.97 10.17 3.07
C ARG A 183 9.63 11.62 3.35
N HIS A 184 10.62 12.49 3.42
CA HIS A 184 10.36 13.92 3.56
C HIS A 184 9.52 14.41 2.38
N HIS A 185 8.62 15.36 2.59
CA HIS A 185 7.63 15.71 1.56
C HIS A 185 8.25 16.28 0.28
N LEU A 186 9.37 17.02 0.41
CA LEU A 186 10.17 17.54 -0.70
C LEU A 186 11.02 16.49 -1.43
N GLU A 187 11.11 15.27 -0.91
CA GLU A 187 11.87 14.22 -1.56
C GLU A 187 11.07 13.60 -2.70
N THR A 188 11.70 13.46 -3.86
CA THR A 188 11.15 12.68 -4.97
C THR A 188 11.05 11.20 -4.58
N LYS A 189 10.11 10.46 -5.20
CA LYS A 189 9.98 9.02 -4.99
C LYS A 189 11.16 8.29 -5.64
N ASN A 190 12.29 8.22 -4.94
CA ASN A 190 13.47 7.50 -5.37
C ASN A 190 13.68 6.26 -4.48
N SER A 191 13.53 5.06 -5.04
CA SER A 191 13.78 3.80 -4.32
C SER A 191 15.19 3.67 -3.76
N GLU A 192 16.17 4.30 -4.40
CA GLU A 192 17.57 4.30 -3.96
C GLU A 192 17.79 5.11 -2.68
N LEU A 193 16.86 6.00 -2.31
CA LEU A 193 16.96 6.76 -1.06
C LEU A 193 17.04 5.83 0.16
N LYS A 194 16.44 4.63 0.08
CA LYS A 194 16.50 3.62 1.15
C LYS A 194 17.91 3.07 1.39
N SER A 195 18.78 3.12 0.38
CA SER A 195 20.15 2.61 0.43
C SER A 195 21.21 3.69 0.68
N VAL A 196 20.82 4.97 0.76
CA VAL A 196 21.76 6.07 1.01
C VAL A 196 21.94 6.26 2.52
N GLU A 197 23.13 5.98 3.03
CA GLU A 197 23.42 6.06 4.48
C GLU A 197 23.22 7.47 5.05
N SER A 198 23.74 8.49 4.37
CA SER A 198 23.64 9.90 4.79
C SER A 198 22.21 10.46 4.76
N ALA A 199 21.27 9.78 4.08
CA ALA A 199 19.90 10.26 3.95
C ALA A 199 19.12 10.16 5.26
N LYS A 200 19.48 9.23 6.15
CA LYS A 200 18.88 9.13 7.49
C LYS A 200 19.32 10.28 8.39
N GLU A 201 20.62 10.61 8.39
CA GLU A 201 21.19 11.69 9.19
C GLU A 201 20.67 13.07 8.74
N ALA A 202 20.51 13.25 7.44
CA ALA A 202 19.92 14.45 6.85
C ALA A 202 18.38 14.51 6.98
N LYS A 203 17.74 13.58 7.72
CA LYS A 203 16.28 13.49 7.93
C LYS A 203 15.45 13.46 6.63
N ARG A 204 16.03 12.99 5.53
CA ARG A 204 15.35 12.85 4.22
C ARG A 204 14.30 11.74 4.24
N TYR A 205 14.43 10.80 5.16
CA TYR A 205 13.41 9.80 5.45
C TYR A 205 13.44 9.39 6.93
N TYR A 206 12.32 8.84 7.41
CA TYR A 206 12.23 8.09 8.65
C TYR A 206 11.87 6.63 8.35
N ARG A 207 12.47 5.72 9.12
CA ARG A 207 12.06 4.33 9.19
C ARG A 207 11.79 4.00 10.65
N SER A 208 10.61 3.49 10.94
CA SER A 208 10.28 2.94 12.24
C SER A 208 10.00 1.45 12.11
N ASN A 209 10.65 0.66 12.96
CA ASN A 209 10.56 -0.79 12.97
C ASN A 209 9.66 -1.34 14.10
N SER A 210 8.88 -0.47 14.76
CA SER A 210 7.94 -0.85 15.81
C SER A 210 6.89 0.23 16.04
N VAL A 211 5.72 -0.18 16.54
CA VAL A 211 4.67 0.76 16.96
C VAL A 211 5.18 1.69 18.06
N ALA A 212 5.96 1.18 19.02
CA ALA A 212 6.48 1.99 20.13
C ALA A 212 7.40 3.11 19.64
N PHE A 213 8.37 2.79 18.76
CA PHE A 213 9.26 3.81 18.20
C PHE A 213 8.51 4.79 17.29
N PHE A 214 7.51 4.31 16.53
CA PHE A 214 6.65 5.18 15.74
C PHE A 214 5.88 6.18 16.61
N MET A 215 5.24 5.71 17.69
CA MET A 215 4.47 6.58 18.59
C MET A 215 5.37 7.56 19.37
N ALA A 216 6.63 7.19 19.65
CA ALA A 216 7.61 8.09 20.26
C ALA A 216 7.97 9.29 19.38
N LEU A 217 7.70 9.24 18.07
CA LEU A 217 7.86 10.38 17.15
C LEU A 217 6.70 11.38 17.23
N ALA A 218 5.73 11.19 18.13
CA ALA A 218 4.51 12.00 18.25
C ALA A 218 3.81 12.20 16.89
N PRO A 219 3.45 11.10 16.19
CA PRO A 219 2.94 11.19 14.83
C PRO A 219 1.61 11.93 14.77
N LEU A 220 1.49 12.89 13.85
CA LEU A 220 0.26 13.65 13.61
C LEU A 220 -0.09 13.60 12.12
N LYS A 221 -1.23 13.00 11.77
CA LYS A 221 -1.67 13.00 10.37
C LYS A 221 -2.04 14.41 9.94
N VAL A 222 -1.70 14.74 8.71
CA VAL A 222 -2.00 16.01 8.06
C VAL A 222 -2.81 15.72 6.82
N LYS A 223 -3.94 16.42 6.68
CA LYS A 223 -4.73 16.39 5.45
C LYS A 223 -4.50 17.69 4.70
N ILE A 224 -4.16 17.55 3.42
CA ILE A 224 -3.90 18.67 2.52
C ILE A 224 -4.96 18.64 1.41
N ASN A 225 -5.45 19.80 0.99
CA ASN A 225 -6.36 19.92 -0.15
C ASN A 225 -5.57 19.94 -1.49
N HIS A 226 -6.29 20.07 -2.60
CA HIS A 226 -5.71 20.02 -3.95
C HIS A 226 -4.83 21.24 -4.31
N ILE A 227 -4.86 22.32 -3.52
CA ILE A 227 -4.02 23.52 -3.69
C ILE A 227 -2.88 23.59 -2.67
N GLY A 228 -2.71 22.58 -1.82
CA GLY A 228 -1.58 22.51 -0.88
C GLY A 228 -1.87 23.08 0.51
N GLU A 229 -3.11 23.45 0.82
CA GLU A 229 -3.46 23.96 2.15
C GLU A 229 -3.80 22.83 3.12
N ILE A 230 -3.38 22.99 4.37
CA ILE A 230 -3.69 22.05 5.46
C ILE A 230 -5.12 22.27 5.92
N VAL A 231 -5.96 21.24 5.80
CA VAL A 231 -7.40 21.30 6.15
C VAL A 231 -7.75 20.56 7.43
N ALA A 232 -6.90 19.62 7.87
CA ALA A 232 -7.10 18.90 9.13
C ALA A 232 -5.78 18.36 9.65
N ILE A 233 -5.64 18.32 10.98
CA ILE A 233 -4.52 17.70 11.68
C ILE A 233 -5.04 16.86 12.83
N GLY A 234 -4.47 15.67 12.99
CA GLY A 234 -4.74 14.76 14.10
C GLY A 234 -5.10 13.36 13.63
N ASN A 235 -5.23 12.45 14.60
CA ASN A 235 -5.40 11.04 14.34
C ASN A 235 -6.87 10.77 13.97
N GLN A 236 -7.11 10.40 12.71
CA GLN A 236 -8.37 9.85 12.20
C GLN A 236 -8.09 8.69 11.23
#